data_AF-A0A821P3S1-F1
#
_entry.id   AF-A0A821P3S1-F1
#
_cell.length_a   1.000
_cell.length_b   1.000
_cell.length_c   1.000
_cell.angle_alpha   90.00
_cell.angle_beta   90.00
_cell.angle_gamma   90.00
#
_symmetry.space_group_name_H-M   'P 1'
#
loop_
_entity.id
_entity.type
_entity.pdbx_description
1 polymer ?
#
loop_
_entity_poly.entity_id
_entity_poly.type
_entity_poly.pdbx_seq_one_letter_code
_entity_poly.pdbx_strand_id
1 'polypeptide(L)'
;MVAVIGTALHWSDVLVLLLYFLLILGFGVWSSCKNRGSVGGYFLAGRSMHFIPVGASLFASNIGSGHFIGLSGSGASSGIGVAGFELGAIYMLMILGWLFVPIYMKAEVYTMPQYLKMRYGGERIRIYLTCLALMLSIFTKISVDLYSGAVFLQQALNWNLYASVIALILLAAFFTVGGGLTAVIWTDFIQTIIMIISAFILMIISFVKVGGLQQIRNFFPYALANTTLHSTTKCGIPNEDYFSLIRPFDADLPWFGIIIGGAIVSTWYWSCDQVIVQRTLAAKNLSHARAGCLFAGLLKFLPLFLMVFP
;
A
#
# COMPACT_ATOMS: atom_id res chain seq x y z
N MET A 1 -0.42 -23.83 8.95
CA MET A 1 -1.13 -23.33 7.76
C MET A 1 -2.25 -24.29 7.43
N VAL A 2 -3.45 -23.98 7.90
CA VAL A 2 -4.66 -24.70 7.48
C VAL A 2 -5.09 -24.01 6.19
N ALA A 3 -4.98 -24.69 5.04
CA ALA A 3 -5.70 -24.26 3.86
C ALA A 3 -7.19 -24.16 4.24
N VAL A 4 -7.86 -23.06 3.92
CA VAL A 4 -9.30 -22.94 4.19
C VAL A 4 -10.00 -24.05 3.40
N ILE A 5 -10.41 -25.11 4.09
CA ILE A 5 -11.02 -26.28 3.46
C ILE A 5 -12.39 -25.83 2.92
N GLY A 6 -12.55 -25.82 1.60
CA GLY A 6 -13.81 -25.46 0.93
C GLY A 6 -13.77 -24.23 0.02
N THR A 7 -12.62 -23.58 -0.18
CA THR A 7 -12.49 -22.46 -1.14
C THR A 7 -12.28 -22.94 -2.58
N ALA A 8 -13.16 -23.79 -3.09
CA ALA A 8 -13.19 -24.05 -4.53
C ALA A 8 -13.70 -22.79 -5.23
N LEU A 9 -12.84 -22.11 -6.01
CA LEU A 9 -13.29 -21.04 -6.90
C LEU A 9 -14.42 -21.57 -7.76
N HIS A 10 -15.59 -20.97 -7.65
CA HIS A 10 -16.66 -21.24 -8.60
C HIS A 10 -16.31 -20.61 -9.95
N TRP A 11 -16.89 -21.14 -11.02
CA TRP A 11 -16.75 -20.54 -12.37
C TRP A 11 -17.10 -19.04 -12.38
N SER A 12 -18.10 -18.63 -11.59
CA SER A 12 -18.46 -17.22 -11.41
C SER A 12 -17.30 -16.38 -10.88
N ASP A 13 -16.51 -16.91 -9.95
CA ASP A 13 -15.39 -16.18 -9.33
C ASP A 13 -14.25 -16.00 -10.34
N VAL A 14 -13.97 -17.05 -11.12
CA VAL A 14 -12.98 -16.99 -12.21
C VAL A 14 -13.40 -15.99 -13.28
N LEU A 15 -14.69 -15.96 -13.64
CA LEU A 15 -15.22 -15.01 -14.61
C LEU A 15 -15.06 -13.56 -14.12
N VAL A 16 -15.37 -13.29 -12.85
CA VAL A 16 -15.19 -11.97 -12.24
C VAL A 16 -13.72 -11.55 -12.24
N LEU A 17 -12.80 -12.46 -11.90
CA LEU A 17 -11.36 -12.20 -11.96
C LEU A 17 -10.88 -11.88 -13.38
N LEU A 18 -11.33 -12.66 -14.37
CA LEU A 18 -11.00 -12.40 -15.78
C LEU A 18 -11.53 -11.05 -16.25
N LEU A 19 -12.79 -10.72 -15.92
CA LEU A 19 -13.39 -9.42 -16.24
C LEU A 19 -12.63 -8.26 -15.57
N TYR A 20 -12.20 -8.43 -14.31
CA TYR A 20 -11.36 -7.46 -13.60
C TYR A 20 -10.03 -7.22 -14.34
N PHE A 21 -9.31 -8.28 -14.70
CA PHE A 21 -8.05 -8.14 -15.43
C PHE A 21 -8.24 -7.52 -16.81
N LEU A 22 -9.30 -7.90 -17.54
CA LEU A 22 -9.62 -7.31 -18.84
C LEU A 22 -10.00 -5.83 -18.72
N LEU A 23 -10.75 -5.43 -17.69
CA LEU A 23 -11.07 -4.02 -17.43
C LEU A 23 -9.79 -3.21 -17.19
N ILE A 24 -8.91 -3.69 -16.31
CA ILE A 24 -7.66 -2.99 -16.00
C ILE A 24 -6.74 -2.94 -17.22
N LEU A 25 -6.60 -4.04 -17.97
CA LEU A 25 -5.84 -4.07 -19.22
C LEU A 25 -6.41 -3.08 -20.24
N GLY A 26 -7.72 -3.11 -20.45
CA GLY A 26 -8.41 -2.23 -21.39
C GLY A 26 -8.21 -0.76 -21.04
N PHE A 27 -8.41 -0.38 -19.78
CA PHE A 27 -8.17 0.99 -19.31
C PHE A 27 -6.70 1.39 -19.39
N GLY A 28 -5.78 0.49 -19.05
CA GLY A 28 -4.34 0.74 -19.11
C GLY A 28 -3.86 0.99 -20.54
N VAL A 29 -4.28 0.15 -21.50
CA VAL A 29 -3.96 0.30 -22.92
C VAL A 29 -4.58 1.58 -23.49
N TRP A 30 -5.87 1.82 -23.23
CA TRP A 30 -6.57 3.03 -23.67
C TRP A 30 -5.87 4.31 -23.19
N SER A 31 -5.46 4.32 -21.92
CA SER A 31 -4.75 5.45 -21.31
C SER A 31 -3.34 5.63 -21.91
N SER A 32 -2.59 4.53 -22.09
CA SER A 32 -1.24 4.52 -22.68
C SER A 32 -1.25 5.05 -24.12
N CYS A 33 -2.23 4.65 -24.94
CA CYS A 33 -2.37 5.13 -26.31
C CYS A 33 -2.54 6.65 -26.43
N LYS A 34 -3.01 7.34 -25.38
CA LYS A 34 -3.27 8.78 -25.42
C LYS A 34 -2.03 9.65 -25.18
N ASN A 35 -0.96 9.10 -24.57
CA ASN A 35 0.19 9.88 -24.05
C ASN A 35 1.59 9.33 -24.44
N ARG A 36 1.69 8.44 -25.43
CA ARG A 36 2.94 7.73 -25.82
C ARG A 36 4.06 8.59 -26.44
N GLY A 37 3.84 9.87 -26.71
CA GLY A 37 4.73 10.69 -27.55
C GLY A 37 6.00 11.28 -26.90
N SER A 38 6.17 11.24 -25.57
CA SER A 38 7.34 11.86 -24.91
C SER A 38 7.75 11.20 -23.59
N VAL A 39 9.03 11.33 -23.21
CA VAL A 39 9.58 10.87 -21.91
C VAL A 39 8.82 11.51 -20.74
N GLY A 40 8.42 12.78 -20.86
CA GLY A 40 7.56 13.45 -19.87
C GLY A 40 6.13 12.90 -19.83
N GLY A 41 5.57 12.47 -20.96
CA GLY A 41 4.31 11.73 -21.02
C GLY A 41 4.39 10.39 -20.29
N TYR A 42 5.48 9.64 -20.52
CA TYR A 42 5.71 8.34 -19.90
C TYR A 42 5.98 8.41 -18.39
N PHE A 43 6.77 9.38 -17.91
CA PHE A 43 7.22 9.46 -16.50
C PHE A 43 6.48 10.47 -15.62
N LEU A 44 5.71 11.41 -16.17
CA LEU A 44 4.98 12.43 -15.39
C LEU A 44 3.50 12.53 -15.76
N ALA A 45 3.00 11.66 -16.65
CA ALA A 45 1.68 11.82 -17.25
C ALA A 45 1.43 13.23 -17.83
N GLY A 46 2.50 13.87 -18.32
CA GLY A 46 2.46 15.23 -18.86
C GLY A 46 2.08 16.32 -17.85
N ARG A 47 2.18 16.08 -16.53
CA ARG A 47 1.73 17.02 -15.48
C ARG A 47 0.33 17.55 -15.74
N SER A 48 -0.61 16.65 -16.01
CA SER A 48 -1.99 17.00 -16.36
C SER A 48 -3.02 16.37 -15.42
N MET A 49 -2.56 15.61 -14.42
CA MET A 49 -3.44 14.80 -13.60
C MET A 49 -4.25 15.65 -12.63
N HIS A 50 -5.54 15.32 -12.55
CA HIS A 50 -6.45 15.86 -11.55
C HIS A 50 -6.09 15.33 -10.14
N PHE A 51 -6.52 16.02 -9.08
CA PHE A 51 -6.09 15.69 -7.72
C PHE A 51 -6.65 14.33 -7.24
N ILE A 52 -7.81 13.92 -7.75
CA ILE A 52 -8.48 12.68 -7.35
C ILE A 52 -7.66 11.44 -7.78
N PRO A 53 -7.31 11.22 -9.06
CA PRO A 53 -6.43 10.12 -9.44
C PRO A 53 -5.07 10.17 -8.76
N VAL A 54 -4.50 11.38 -8.54
CA VAL A 54 -3.22 11.52 -7.82
C VAL A 54 -3.35 11.00 -6.39
N GLY A 55 -4.34 11.48 -5.61
CA GLY A 55 -4.50 11.04 -4.23
C GLY A 55 -4.89 9.56 -4.10
N ALA A 56 -5.73 9.04 -5.00
CA ALA A 56 -6.04 7.61 -5.07
C ALA A 56 -4.78 6.78 -5.38
N SER A 57 -3.97 7.23 -6.33
CA SER A 57 -2.70 6.58 -6.67
C SER A 57 -1.70 6.64 -5.50
N LEU A 58 -1.61 7.74 -4.75
CA LEU A 58 -0.80 7.81 -3.52
C LEU A 58 -1.26 6.79 -2.47
N PHE A 59 -2.57 6.66 -2.29
CA PHE A 59 -3.16 5.68 -1.38
C PHE A 59 -2.91 4.24 -1.84
N ALA A 60 -3.20 3.91 -3.11
CA ALA A 60 -2.98 2.57 -3.69
C ALA A 60 -1.51 2.16 -3.72
N SER A 61 -0.57 3.12 -3.86
CA SER A 61 0.88 2.82 -3.80
C SER A 61 1.28 2.19 -2.48
N ASN A 62 0.57 2.55 -1.43
CA ASN A 62 0.83 2.06 -0.10
C ASN A 62 -0.06 0.86 0.21
N ILE A 63 -1.37 0.96 -0.06
CA ILE A 63 -2.32 -0.08 0.24
C ILE A 63 -2.31 -1.15 -0.86
N GLY A 64 -1.52 -2.20 -0.64
CA GLY A 64 -1.40 -3.38 -1.50
C GLY A 64 -1.56 -4.70 -0.72
N SER A 65 -1.08 -5.80 -1.32
CA SER A 65 -1.09 -7.13 -0.70
C SER A 65 -0.40 -7.16 0.66
N GLY A 66 0.70 -6.41 0.81
CA GLY A 66 1.40 -6.25 2.08
C GLY A 66 0.54 -5.62 3.19
N HIS A 67 -0.40 -4.72 2.88
CA HIS A 67 -1.30 -4.15 3.89
C HIS A 67 -2.47 -5.09 4.18
N PHE A 68 -3.11 -5.66 3.15
CA PHE A 68 -4.22 -6.60 3.37
C PHE A 68 -3.84 -7.86 4.16
N ILE A 69 -2.59 -8.30 4.06
CA ILE A 69 -2.13 -9.50 4.77
C ILE A 69 -1.29 -9.12 5.99
N GLY A 70 -0.37 -8.17 5.82
CA GLY A 70 0.52 -7.74 6.89
C GLY A 70 -0.20 -6.88 7.93
N LEU A 71 -0.87 -5.79 7.52
CA LEU A 71 -1.58 -4.90 8.47
C LEU A 71 -2.73 -5.65 9.16
N SER A 72 -3.55 -6.38 8.40
CA SER A 72 -4.62 -7.20 8.97
C SER A 72 -4.08 -8.33 9.85
N GLY A 73 -2.99 -8.99 9.44
CA GLY A 73 -2.33 -10.01 10.26
C GLY A 73 -1.76 -9.45 11.57
N SER A 74 -1.16 -8.26 11.53
CA SER A 74 -0.70 -7.53 12.71
C SER A 74 -1.87 -7.04 13.59
N GLY A 75 -2.99 -6.65 12.98
CA GLY A 75 -4.23 -6.30 13.68
C GLY A 75 -4.80 -7.52 14.41
N ALA A 76 -4.85 -8.67 13.75
CA ALA A 76 -5.33 -9.92 14.32
C ALA A 76 -4.42 -10.45 15.44
N SER A 77 -3.10 -10.25 15.35
CA SER A 77 -2.16 -10.72 16.37
C SER A 77 -1.99 -9.76 17.55
N SER A 78 -1.94 -8.45 17.28
CA SER A 78 -1.54 -7.45 18.27
C SER A 78 -2.63 -6.44 18.60
N GLY A 79 -3.75 -6.40 17.87
CA GLY A 79 -4.85 -5.45 18.05
C GLY A 79 -4.66 -4.11 17.32
N ILE A 80 -5.37 -3.07 17.75
CA ILE A 80 -5.51 -1.82 16.99
C ILE A 80 -4.28 -0.90 17.02
N GLY A 81 -3.26 -1.20 17.83
CA GLY A 81 -2.05 -0.39 17.95
C GLY A 81 -1.29 -0.21 16.65
N VAL A 82 -1.37 -1.19 15.74
CA VAL A 82 -0.72 -1.12 14.42
C VAL A 82 -1.29 0.02 13.54
N ALA A 83 -2.55 0.43 13.78
CA ALA A 83 -3.16 1.54 13.07
C ALA A 83 -2.49 2.89 13.36
N GLY A 84 -1.66 2.98 14.41
CA GLY A 84 -0.85 4.16 14.70
C GLY A 84 0.07 4.56 13.54
N PHE A 85 0.59 3.59 12.77
CA PHE A 85 1.37 3.88 11.56
C PHE A 85 0.53 4.57 10.48
N GLU A 86 -0.70 4.11 10.28
CA GLU A 86 -1.62 4.65 9.27
C GLU A 86 -2.12 6.05 9.62
N LEU A 87 -2.46 6.27 10.90
CA LEU A 87 -2.86 7.59 11.38
C LEU A 87 -1.69 8.58 11.37
N GLY A 88 -0.47 8.12 11.71
CA GLY A 88 0.75 8.92 11.62
C GLY A 88 1.07 9.36 10.19
N ALA A 89 0.81 8.50 9.20
CA ALA A 89 1.01 8.80 7.78
C ALA A 89 0.19 10.01 7.29
N ILE A 90 -0.97 10.29 7.90
CA ILE A 90 -1.84 11.42 7.53
C ILE A 90 -1.10 12.75 7.68
N TYR A 91 -0.40 12.93 8.80
CA TYR A 91 0.39 14.14 9.05
C TYR A 91 1.56 14.26 8.08
N MET A 92 2.20 13.14 7.74
CA MET A 92 3.32 13.13 6.79
C MET A 92 2.88 13.42 5.36
N LEU A 93 1.66 13.02 4.97
CA LEU A 93 1.03 13.42 3.71
C LEU A 93 0.78 14.93 3.64
N MET A 94 0.38 15.56 4.75
CA MET A 94 0.26 17.03 4.81
C MET A 94 1.65 17.69 4.66
N ILE A 95 2.67 17.17 5.34
CA ILE A 95 4.04 17.67 5.20
C ILE A 95 4.54 17.51 3.75
N LEU A 96 4.28 16.37 3.10
CA LEU A 96 4.58 16.17 1.69
C LEU A 96 3.96 17.30 0.85
N GLY A 97 2.64 17.51 0.95
CA GLY A 97 1.92 18.49 0.12
C GLY A 97 2.34 19.94 0.34
N TRP A 98 2.61 20.35 1.58
CA TRP A 98 2.86 21.76 1.91
C TRP A 98 4.34 22.13 1.98
N LEU A 99 5.22 21.21 2.36
CA LEU A 99 6.66 21.47 2.50
C LEU A 99 7.45 20.95 1.29
N PHE A 100 7.32 19.66 0.95
CA PHE A 100 8.22 19.02 -0.01
C PHE A 100 7.80 19.23 -1.47
N VAL A 101 6.51 19.08 -1.78
CA VAL A 101 5.99 19.24 -3.15
C VAL A 101 6.32 20.59 -3.77
N PRO A 102 6.16 21.75 -3.09
CA PRO A 102 6.56 23.04 -3.66
C PRO A 102 8.04 23.10 -4.05
N ILE A 103 8.91 22.44 -3.27
CA ILE A 103 10.35 22.38 -3.53
C ILE A 103 10.63 21.53 -4.75
N TYR A 104 10.04 20.33 -4.84
CA TYR A 104 10.26 19.42 -5.95
C TYR A 104 9.67 19.93 -7.27
N MET A 105 8.48 20.54 -7.24
CA MET A 105 7.90 21.14 -8.44
C MET A 105 8.74 22.31 -8.97
N LYS A 106 9.26 23.18 -8.08
CA LYS A 106 10.15 24.29 -8.46
C LYS A 106 11.52 23.84 -8.97
N ALA A 107 12.04 22.74 -8.44
CA ALA A 107 13.31 22.17 -8.88
C ALA A 107 13.21 21.44 -10.24
N GLU A 108 12.00 21.23 -10.76
CA GLU A 108 11.71 20.55 -12.03
C GLU A 108 12.37 19.16 -12.17
N VAL A 109 12.51 18.48 -11.05
CA VAL A 109 13.12 17.15 -10.98
C VAL A 109 12.13 16.06 -11.36
N TYR A 110 12.63 14.99 -11.96
CA TYR A 110 11.85 13.78 -12.24
C TYR A 110 12.15 12.66 -11.23
N THR A 111 13.33 12.71 -10.61
CA THR A 111 13.78 11.68 -9.66
C THR A 111 14.40 12.27 -8.40
N MET A 112 14.26 11.57 -7.28
CA MET A 112 14.84 11.95 -5.99
C MET A 112 16.37 11.96 -6.00
N PRO A 113 17.08 10.99 -6.61
CA PRO A 113 18.53 11.09 -6.79
C PRO A 113 18.96 12.31 -7.62
N GLN A 114 18.17 12.73 -8.61
CA GLN A 114 18.44 13.95 -9.38
C GLN A 114 18.28 15.21 -8.51
N TYR A 115 17.26 15.28 -7.68
CA TYR A 115 17.11 16.37 -6.71
C TYR A 115 18.31 16.47 -5.77
N LEU A 116 18.76 15.35 -5.22
CA LEU A 116 19.90 15.30 -4.31
C LEU A 116 21.21 15.69 -5.01
N LYS A 117 21.38 15.31 -6.28
CA LYS A 117 22.49 15.81 -7.12
C LYS A 117 22.46 17.33 -7.27
N MET A 118 21.30 17.92 -7.55
CA MET A 118 21.19 19.38 -7.70
C MET A 118 21.44 20.11 -6.37
N ARG A 119 21.03 19.52 -5.25
CA ARG A 119 21.16 20.13 -3.93
C ARG A 119 22.58 20.06 -3.35
N TYR A 120 23.22 18.91 -3.46
CA TYR A 120 24.52 18.62 -2.81
C TYR A 120 25.70 18.54 -3.79
N GLY A 121 25.43 18.48 -5.10
CA GLY A 121 26.46 18.31 -6.12
C GLY A 121 26.95 16.87 -6.27
N GLY A 122 27.65 16.60 -7.38
CA GLY A 122 28.38 15.35 -7.60
C GLY A 122 27.59 14.20 -8.22
N GLU A 123 28.10 13.64 -9.33
CA GLU A 123 27.49 12.47 -10.00
C GLU A 123 27.58 11.20 -9.14
N ARG A 124 28.63 11.07 -8.33
CA ARG A 124 28.87 9.89 -7.47
C ARG A 124 27.73 9.68 -6.47
N ILE A 125 27.25 10.76 -5.84
CA ILE A 125 26.14 10.72 -4.87
C ILE A 125 24.85 10.26 -5.57
N ARG A 126 24.57 10.77 -6.77
CA ARG A 126 23.40 10.36 -7.56
C ARG A 126 23.42 8.86 -7.86
N ILE A 127 24.54 8.35 -8.36
CA ILE A 127 24.68 6.93 -8.72
C ILE A 127 24.51 6.07 -7.45
N TYR A 128 25.21 6.42 -6.37
CA TYR A 128 25.11 5.70 -5.10
C TYR A 128 23.66 5.63 -4.59
N LEU A 129 22.97 6.76 -4.54
CA LEU A 129 21.58 6.82 -4.06
C LEU A 129 20.61 6.10 -4.99
N THR A 130 20.85 6.13 -6.30
CA THR A 130 20.05 5.39 -7.27
C THR A 130 20.20 3.89 -7.07
N CYS A 131 21.44 3.39 -6.97
CA CYS A 131 21.72 1.98 -6.70
C CYS A 131 21.11 1.54 -5.36
N LEU A 132 21.28 2.34 -4.31
CA LEU A 132 20.70 2.06 -3.00
C LEU A 132 19.16 2.00 -3.05
N ALA A 133 18.52 2.98 -3.69
CA ALA A 133 17.06 3.02 -3.81
C ALA A 133 16.51 1.83 -4.61
N LEU A 134 17.20 1.41 -5.69
CA LEU A 134 16.83 0.23 -6.48
C LEU A 134 16.97 -1.05 -5.67
N MET A 135 18.10 -1.23 -4.96
CA MET A 135 18.29 -2.39 -4.09
C MET A 135 17.21 -2.46 -3.00
N LEU A 136 16.96 -1.35 -2.30
CA LEU A 136 15.91 -1.29 -1.28
C LEU A 136 14.53 -1.62 -1.87
N SER A 137 14.21 -1.10 -3.06
CA SER A 137 12.92 -1.37 -3.71
C SER A 137 12.76 -2.85 -4.06
N ILE A 138 13.79 -3.50 -4.59
CA ILE A 138 13.77 -4.92 -4.95
C ILE A 138 13.67 -5.79 -3.70
N PHE A 139 14.58 -5.62 -2.75
CA PHE A 139 14.72 -6.54 -1.62
C PHE A 139 13.68 -6.32 -0.53
N THR A 140 13.15 -5.10 -0.36
CA THR A 140 12.17 -4.82 0.69
C THR A 140 10.75 -4.78 0.12
N LYS A 141 10.44 -3.81 -0.77
CA LYS A 141 9.06 -3.58 -1.24
C LYS A 141 8.55 -4.71 -2.13
N ILE A 142 9.23 -4.97 -3.25
CA ILE A 142 8.77 -5.96 -4.24
C ILE A 142 8.73 -7.36 -3.61
N SER A 143 9.74 -7.73 -2.82
CA SER A 143 9.76 -9.01 -2.09
C SER A 143 8.57 -9.16 -1.15
N VAL A 144 8.26 -8.15 -0.32
CA VAL A 144 7.14 -8.21 0.63
C VAL A 144 5.79 -8.30 -0.09
N ASP A 145 5.61 -7.54 -1.17
CA ASP A 145 4.35 -7.56 -1.94
C ASP A 145 4.14 -8.89 -2.66
N LEU A 146 5.20 -9.47 -3.25
CA LEU A 146 5.15 -10.78 -3.91
C LEU A 146 4.92 -11.90 -2.90
N TYR A 147 5.61 -11.88 -1.76
CA TYR A 147 5.44 -12.88 -0.72
C TYR A 147 4.03 -12.82 -0.13
N SER A 148 3.55 -11.63 0.23
CA SER A 148 2.19 -11.43 0.72
C SER A 148 1.18 -11.93 -0.32
N GLY A 149 1.28 -11.48 -1.58
CA GLY A 149 0.40 -11.96 -2.65
C GLY A 149 0.43 -13.48 -2.83
N ALA A 150 1.59 -14.11 -2.72
CA ALA A 150 1.73 -15.55 -2.83
C ALA A 150 1.10 -16.31 -1.65
N VAL A 151 1.24 -15.78 -0.43
CA VAL A 151 0.55 -16.31 0.76
C VAL A 151 -0.96 -16.23 0.57
N PHE A 152 -1.49 -15.13 0.03
CA PHE A 152 -2.92 -15.04 -0.28
C PHE A 152 -3.37 -16.12 -1.27
N LEU A 153 -2.67 -16.28 -2.39
CA LEU A 153 -3.00 -17.31 -3.38
C LEU A 153 -2.89 -18.73 -2.81
N GLN A 154 -1.92 -18.96 -1.93
CA GLN A 154 -1.80 -20.23 -1.22
C GLN A 154 -3.01 -20.46 -0.29
N GLN A 155 -3.47 -19.47 0.45
CA GLN A 155 -4.62 -19.63 1.34
C GLN A 155 -5.96 -19.73 0.60
N ALA A 156 -6.10 -19.00 -0.52
CA ALA A 156 -7.34 -18.96 -1.29
C ALA A 156 -7.48 -20.16 -2.24
N LEU A 157 -6.41 -20.53 -2.96
CA LEU A 157 -6.43 -21.52 -4.05
C LEU A 157 -5.69 -22.81 -3.72
N ASN A 158 -5.06 -22.89 -2.54
CA ASN A 158 -4.21 -24.00 -2.13
C ASN A 158 -3.04 -24.27 -3.10
N TRP A 159 -2.54 -23.22 -3.76
CA TRP A 159 -1.40 -23.30 -4.67
C TRP A 159 -0.07 -23.38 -3.91
N ASN A 160 0.94 -23.98 -4.55
CA ASN A 160 2.30 -23.94 -4.05
C ASN A 160 2.83 -22.50 -4.03
N LEU A 161 3.46 -22.08 -2.92
CA LEU A 161 3.96 -20.72 -2.73
C LEU A 161 4.88 -20.27 -3.89
N TYR A 162 5.80 -21.12 -4.33
CA TYR A 162 6.73 -20.79 -5.43
C TYR A 162 6.00 -20.63 -6.77
N ALA A 163 5.01 -21.48 -7.05
CA ALA A 163 4.19 -21.36 -8.25
C ALA A 163 3.39 -20.05 -8.24
N SER A 164 2.81 -19.68 -7.09
CA SER A 164 2.11 -18.40 -6.90
C SER A 164 3.02 -17.19 -7.15
N VAL A 165 4.26 -17.22 -6.63
CA VAL A 165 5.24 -16.14 -6.88
C VAL A 165 5.56 -16.01 -8.38
N ILE A 166 5.85 -17.13 -9.06
CA ILE A 166 6.16 -17.12 -10.50
C ILE A 166 4.99 -16.56 -11.31
N ALA A 167 3.77 -17.00 -11.00
CA ALA A 167 2.55 -16.51 -11.67
C ALA A 167 2.37 -15.00 -11.47
N LEU A 168 2.56 -14.49 -10.25
CA LEU A 168 2.47 -13.06 -9.95
C LEU A 168 3.55 -12.24 -10.68
N ILE A 169 4.78 -12.75 -10.77
CA ILE A 169 5.86 -12.08 -11.51
C ILE A 169 5.54 -12.01 -13.01
N LEU A 170 5.11 -13.11 -13.62
CA LEU A 170 4.76 -13.15 -15.04
C LEU A 170 3.61 -12.17 -15.36
N LEU A 171 2.59 -12.15 -14.50
CA LEU A 171 1.47 -11.23 -14.61
C LEU A 171 1.96 -9.78 -14.49
N ALA A 172 2.70 -9.45 -13.43
CA ALA A 172 3.22 -8.10 -13.21
C ALA A 172 4.13 -7.63 -14.35
N ALA A 173 4.99 -8.51 -14.88
CA ALA A 173 5.86 -8.20 -16.02
C ALA A 173 5.05 -7.87 -17.27
N PHE A 174 4.02 -8.66 -17.57
CA PHE A 174 3.10 -8.41 -18.70
C PHE A 174 2.43 -7.04 -18.59
N PHE A 175 1.93 -6.67 -17.40
CA PHE A 175 1.29 -5.38 -17.15
C PHE A 175 2.27 -4.18 -17.19
N THR A 176 3.49 -4.37 -16.69
CA THR A 176 4.46 -3.27 -16.53
C THR A 176 5.05 -2.82 -17.85
N VAL A 177 5.29 -3.74 -18.79
CA VAL A 177 5.91 -3.43 -20.10
C VAL A 177 5.02 -2.51 -20.96
N GLY A 178 3.69 -2.55 -20.80
CA GLY A 178 2.76 -1.81 -21.67
C GLY A 178 2.34 -0.40 -21.19
N GLY A 179 2.43 -0.11 -19.89
CA GLY A 179 1.59 0.91 -19.24
C GLY A 179 2.07 2.36 -19.26
N GLY A 180 3.30 2.67 -18.86
CA GLY A 180 3.70 4.07 -18.56
C GLY A 180 2.94 4.70 -17.38
N LEU A 181 3.42 5.82 -16.82
CA LEU A 181 2.89 6.37 -15.57
C LEU A 181 1.43 6.83 -15.67
N THR A 182 0.99 7.35 -16.83
CA THR A 182 -0.43 7.72 -17.02
C THR A 182 -1.35 6.52 -16.88
N ALA A 183 -1.02 5.38 -17.50
CA ALA A 183 -1.81 4.17 -17.34
C ALA A 183 -1.81 3.74 -15.88
N VAL A 184 -0.65 3.73 -15.24
CA VAL A 184 -0.49 3.34 -13.83
C VAL A 184 -1.40 4.16 -12.91
N ILE A 185 -1.38 5.50 -12.99
CA ILE A 185 -2.22 6.34 -12.12
C ILE A 185 -3.72 6.10 -12.35
N TRP A 186 -4.14 5.88 -13.61
CA TRP A 186 -5.55 5.58 -13.91
C TRP A 186 -5.96 4.18 -13.44
N THR A 187 -5.10 3.17 -13.62
CA THR A 187 -5.37 1.83 -13.10
C THR A 187 -5.39 1.84 -11.58
N ASP A 188 -4.50 2.59 -10.92
CA ASP A 188 -4.51 2.75 -9.46
C ASP A 188 -5.81 3.39 -8.96
N PHE A 189 -6.33 4.39 -9.69
CA PHE A 189 -7.57 5.06 -9.33
C PHE A 189 -8.75 4.08 -9.35
N ILE A 190 -8.89 3.30 -10.42
CA ILE A 190 -9.94 2.27 -10.53
C ILE A 190 -9.75 1.20 -9.45
N GLN A 191 -8.50 0.74 -9.26
CA GLN A 191 -8.16 -0.27 -8.26
C GLN A 191 -8.47 0.22 -6.84
N THR A 192 -8.24 1.51 -6.53
CA THR A 192 -8.58 2.11 -5.25
C THR A 192 -10.08 2.04 -4.97
N ILE A 193 -10.91 2.34 -5.98
CA ILE A 193 -12.37 2.28 -5.85
C ILE A 193 -12.81 0.84 -5.55
N ILE A 194 -12.32 -0.12 -6.35
CA ILE A 194 -12.65 -1.54 -6.19
C ILE A 194 -12.21 -2.03 -4.81
N MET A 195 -11.01 -1.64 -4.38
CA MET A 195 -10.42 -2.01 -3.09
C MET A 195 -11.21 -1.46 -1.90
N ILE A 196 -11.62 -0.19 -1.94
CA ILE A 196 -12.42 0.41 -0.86
C ILE A 196 -13.79 -0.26 -0.78
N ILE A 197 -14.47 -0.46 -1.92
CA ILE A 197 -15.80 -1.09 -1.95
C ILE A 197 -15.72 -2.53 -1.44
N SER A 198 -14.77 -3.33 -1.95
CA SER A 198 -14.60 -4.72 -1.53
C SER A 198 -14.24 -4.85 -0.05
N ALA A 199 -13.32 -4.02 0.46
CA ALA A 199 -12.97 -4.03 1.87
C ALA A 199 -14.12 -3.56 2.77
N PHE A 200 -14.96 -2.62 2.32
CA PHE A 200 -16.15 -2.19 3.04
C PHE A 200 -17.21 -3.29 3.13
N ILE A 201 -17.43 -4.02 2.03
CA ILE A 201 -18.32 -5.19 2.02
C ILE A 201 -17.78 -6.27 2.97
N LEU A 202 -16.48 -6.55 2.91
CA LEU A 202 -15.83 -7.53 3.79
C LEU A 202 -15.98 -7.13 5.27
N MET A 203 -15.74 -5.87 5.60
CA MET A 203 -15.96 -5.32 6.93
C MET A 203 -17.39 -5.60 7.40
N ILE A 204 -18.42 -5.26 6.62
CA ILE A 204 -19.81 -5.51 7.02
C ILE A 204 -20.05 -6.99 7.29
N ILE A 205 -19.58 -7.88 6.40
CA ILE A 205 -19.73 -9.33 6.57
C ILE A 205 -19.03 -9.81 7.85
N SER A 206 -17.80 -9.36 8.12
CA SER A 206 -17.07 -9.69 9.35
C SER A 206 -17.82 -9.24 10.59
N PHE A 207 -18.29 -7.99 10.62
CA PHE A 207 -19.03 -7.45 11.77
C PHE A 207 -20.36 -8.18 12.02
N VAL A 208 -21.08 -8.57 10.97
CA VAL A 208 -22.31 -9.38 11.08
C VAL A 208 -22.00 -10.77 11.64
N LYS A 209 -20.91 -11.42 11.18
CA LYS A 209 -20.52 -12.75 11.67
C LYS A 209 -20.06 -12.74 13.13
N VAL A 210 -19.35 -11.69 13.56
CA VAL A 210 -18.88 -11.58 14.95
C VAL A 210 -19.99 -11.10 15.90
N GLY A 211 -21.04 -10.45 15.38
CA GLY A 211 -22.13 -9.90 16.20
C GLY A 211 -21.86 -8.49 16.73
N GLY A 212 -21.03 -7.72 16.02
CA GLY A 212 -20.74 -6.31 16.32
C GLY A 212 -19.47 -6.03 17.11
N LEU A 213 -19.18 -4.74 17.31
CA LEU A 213 -17.91 -4.28 17.91
C LEU A 213 -17.70 -4.73 19.36
N GLN A 214 -18.78 -4.81 20.15
CA GLN A 214 -18.67 -5.28 21.53
C GLN A 214 -18.23 -6.75 21.59
N GLN A 215 -18.71 -7.58 20.66
CA GLN A 215 -18.33 -8.98 20.61
C GLN A 215 -16.88 -9.14 20.17
N ILE A 216 -16.38 -8.30 19.25
CA ILE A 216 -14.94 -8.26 18.93
C ILE A 216 -14.15 -8.03 20.23
N ARG A 217 -14.49 -7.03 21.04
CA ARG A 217 -13.78 -6.75 22.30
C ARG A 217 -13.83 -7.93 23.28
N ASN A 218 -14.96 -8.62 23.38
CA ASN A 218 -15.13 -9.72 24.33
C ASN A 218 -14.44 -11.01 23.89
N PHE A 219 -14.46 -11.31 22.59
CA PHE A 219 -13.91 -12.56 22.05
C PHE A 219 -12.45 -12.46 21.65
N PHE A 220 -11.93 -11.26 21.37
CA PHE A 220 -10.54 -11.08 20.95
C PHE A 220 -9.51 -11.70 21.92
N PRO A 221 -9.63 -11.58 23.26
CA PRO A 221 -8.72 -12.24 24.20
C PRO A 221 -8.68 -13.77 24.10
N TYR A 222 -9.74 -14.38 23.57
CA TYR A 222 -9.88 -15.82 23.41
C TYR A 222 -9.52 -16.32 21.99
N ALA A 223 -9.15 -15.40 21.08
CA ALA A 223 -8.81 -15.72 19.70
C ALA A 223 -7.38 -16.27 19.61
N LEU A 224 -7.21 -17.55 19.96
CA LEU A 224 -5.92 -18.25 19.86
C LEU A 224 -5.67 -18.75 18.43
N ALA A 225 -4.44 -18.58 17.95
CA ALA A 225 -4.05 -19.07 16.64
C ALA A 225 -3.99 -20.61 16.60
N ASN A 226 -4.76 -21.26 15.71
CA ASN A 226 -4.78 -22.71 15.58
C ASN A 226 -3.44 -23.34 15.12
N THR A 227 -2.59 -22.58 14.41
CA THR A 227 -1.27 -23.07 13.99
C THR A 227 -0.21 -21.98 14.13
N THR A 228 0.86 -22.28 14.86
CA THR A 228 2.07 -21.45 14.96
C THR A 228 3.23 -22.14 14.21
N LEU A 229 4.01 -21.36 13.45
CA LEU A 229 5.17 -21.87 12.70
C LEU A 229 6.33 -22.29 13.63
N HIS A 230 6.44 -21.62 14.77
CA HIS A 230 7.37 -21.95 15.84
C HIS A 230 6.62 -21.96 17.16
N SER A 231 6.80 -23.02 17.94
CA SER A 231 6.21 -23.17 19.27
C SER A 231 6.97 -22.32 20.30
N THR A 232 6.97 -21.01 20.13
CA THR A 232 7.39 -20.06 21.17
C THR A 232 6.19 -19.72 22.05
N THR A 233 6.41 -19.60 23.35
CA THR A 233 5.38 -19.47 24.39
C THR A 233 4.49 -18.23 24.31
N LYS A 234 4.82 -17.24 23.47
CA LYS A 234 4.04 -16.00 23.29
C LYS A 234 3.44 -15.80 21.90
N CYS A 235 3.78 -16.65 20.93
CA CYS A 235 3.29 -16.47 19.55
C CYS A 235 1.82 -16.89 19.45
N GLY A 236 0.96 -16.00 18.95
CA GLY A 236 -0.47 -16.29 18.76
C GLY A 236 -1.35 -16.09 19.99
N ILE A 237 -0.81 -15.47 21.05
CA ILE A 237 -1.59 -15.02 22.22
C ILE A 237 -1.87 -13.52 22.05
N PRO A 238 -3.15 -13.09 22.08
CA PRO A 238 -3.51 -11.68 22.04
C PRO A 238 -2.89 -10.88 23.19
N ASN A 239 -2.29 -9.72 22.89
CA ASN A 239 -1.76 -8.81 23.91
C ASN A 239 -2.89 -8.20 24.75
N GLU A 240 -2.67 -7.94 26.04
CA GLU A 240 -3.68 -7.33 26.93
C GLU A 240 -4.08 -5.91 26.49
N ASP A 241 -3.17 -5.18 25.83
CA ASP A 241 -3.39 -3.82 25.30
C ASP A 241 -3.97 -3.80 23.87
N TYR A 242 -4.71 -4.84 23.47
CA TYR A 242 -5.22 -5.00 22.11
C TYR A 242 -6.15 -3.87 21.63
N PHE A 243 -6.89 -3.21 22.54
CA PHE A 243 -7.72 -2.03 22.22
C PHE A 243 -7.05 -0.67 22.53
N SER A 244 -5.76 -0.64 22.85
CA SER A 244 -5.03 0.62 23.06
C SER A 244 -4.19 0.99 21.84
N LEU A 245 -4.37 2.22 21.34
CA LEU A 245 -3.45 2.83 20.37
C LEU A 245 -2.14 3.29 20.99
N ILE A 246 -2.17 3.69 22.27
CA ILE A 246 -1.01 4.22 23.00
C ILE A 246 -0.58 3.15 24.00
N ARG A 247 0.56 2.52 23.73
CA ARG A 247 1.08 1.41 24.53
C ARG A 247 2.32 1.81 25.31
N PRO A 248 2.55 1.22 26.50
CA PRO A 248 3.71 1.52 27.33
C PRO A 248 5.03 1.09 26.66
N PHE A 249 6.16 1.47 27.26
CA PHE A 249 7.50 1.32 26.67
C PHE A 249 7.97 -0.15 26.52
N ASP A 250 7.40 -1.05 27.30
CA ASP A 250 7.69 -2.48 27.35
C ASP A 250 6.83 -3.31 26.38
N ALA A 251 5.83 -2.70 25.74
CA ALA A 251 5.00 -3.36 24.75
C ALA A 251 5.70 -3.49 23.38
N ASP A 252 5.24 -4.42 22.53
CA ASP A 252 5.81 -4.65 21.19
C ASP A 252 5.72 -3.43 20.25
N LEU A 253 4.75 -2.55 20.49
CA LEU A 253 4.49 -1.33 19.71
C LEU A 253 4.39 -0.13 20.66
N PRO A 254 5.50 0.32 21.26
CA PRO A 254 5.47 1.37 22.25
C PRO A 254 5.11 2.70 21.61
N TRP A 255 4.36 3.54 22.31
CA TRP A 255 3.87 4.82 21.78
C TRP A 255 5.01 5.70 21.24
N PHE A 256 6.15 5.72 21.93
CA PHE A 256 7.31 6.51 21.54
C PHE A 256 7.90 6.03 20.21
N GLY A 257 7.97 4.71 20.02
CA GLY A 257 8.43 4.10 18.77
C GLY A 257 7.49 4.39 17.61
N ILE A 258 6.17 4.29 17.82
CA ILE A 258 5.17 4.62 16.80
C ILE A 258 5.23 6.10 16.42
N ILE A 259 5.29 7.01 17.40
CA ILE A 259 5.24 8.45 17.12
C ILE A 259 6.57 8.92 16.52
N ILE A 260 7.70 8.67 17.18
CA ILE A 260 9.00 9.23 16.74
C ILE A 260 9.62 8.36 15.64
N GLY A 261 9.75 7.06 15.87
CA GLY A 261 10.30 6.12 14.88
C GLY A 261 9.41 6.04 13.65
N GLY A 262 8.09 5.90 13.85
CA GLY A 262 7.12 5.90 12.76
C GLY A 262 7.09 7.23 12.00
N ALA A 263 7.29 8.39 12.65
CA ALA A 263 7.43 9.67 11.94
C ALA A 263 8.64 9.72 11.02
N ILE A 264 9.79 9.20 11.44
CA ILE A 264 11.01 9.16 10.62
C ILE A 264 10.79 8.27 9.39
N VAL A 265 10.30 7.05 9.60
CA VAL A 265 10.02 6.09 8.52
C VAL A 265 8.95 6.61 7.58
N SER A 266 7.88 7.20 8.12
CA SER A 266 6.80 7.80 7.33
C SER A 266 7.29 9.02 6.54
N THR A 267 8.17 9.84 7.10
CA THR A 267 8.78 10.96 6.37
C THR A 267 9.57 10.43 5.17
N TRP A 268 10.39 9.40 5.37
CA TRP A 268 11.12 8.77 4.28
C TRP A 268 10.15 8.21 3.22
N TYR A 269 9.15 7.46 3.64
CA TYR A 269 8.21 6.81 2.72
C TYR A 269 7.36 7.83 1.93
N TRP A 270 6.80 8.84 2.57
CA TRP A 270 5.89 9.78 1.91
C TRP A 270 6.63 10.90 1.18
N SER A 271 7.75 11.37 1.72
CA SER A 271 8.43 12.57 1.20
C SER A 271 9.67 12.27 0.38
N CYS A 272 10.32 11.12 0.59
CA CYS A 272 11.60 10.80 -0.07
C CYS A 272 11.51 9.60 -1.01
N ASP A 273 10.44 8.81 -0.95
CA ASP A 273 10.28 7.67 -1.84
C ASP A 273 9.97 8.12 -3.28
N GLN A 274 10.71 7.54 -4.22
CA GLN A 274 10.61 7.88 -5.63
C GLN A 274 9.18 7.68 -6.18
N VAL A 275 8.50 6.58 -5.82
CA VAL A 275 7.18 6.26 -6.38
C VAL A 275 6.14 7.28 -5.92
N ILE A 276 6.17 7.64 -4.64
CA ILE A 276 5.24 8.59 -4.04
C ILE A 276 5.48 10.01 -4.57
N VAL A 277 6.74 10.45 -4.59
CA VAL A 277 7.08 11.79 -5.08
C VAL A 277 6.73 11.92 -6.56
N GLN A 278 7.06 10.91 -7.37
CA GLN A 278 6.78 10.93 -8.81
C GLN A 278 5.29 10.99 -9.12
N ARG A 279 4.44 10.24 -8.39
CA ARG A 279 2.97 10.30 -8.53
C ARG A 279 2.42 11.68 -8.15
N THR A 280 2.98 12.28 -7.10
CA THR A 280 2.57 13.63 -6.67
C THR A 280 2.96 14.70 -7.69
N LEU A 281 4.14 14.58 -8.31
CA LEU A 281 4.63 15.50 -9.35
C LEU A 281 3.87 15.40 -10.67
N ALA A 282 3.09 14.34 -10.89
CA ALA A 282 2.22 14.19 -12.06
C ALA A 282 0.97 15.10 -12.02
N ALA A 283 0.69 15.73 -10.89
CA ALA A 283 -0.42 16.67 -10.73
C ALA A 283 -0.26 17.91 -11.63
N LYS A 284 -1.39 18.47 -12.09
CA LYS A 284 -1.37 19.59 -13.05
C LYS A 284 -0.82 20.91 -12.52
N ASN A 285 -0.93 21.14 -11.21
CA ASN A 285 -0.38 22.31 -10.55
C ASN A 285 -0.21 22.03 -9.05
N LEU A 286 0.42 22.96 -8.35
CA LEU A 286 0.68 22.84 -6.91
C LEU A 286 -0.60 22.69 -6.08
N SER A 287 -1.69 23.35 -6.45
CA SER A 287 -2.98 23.23 -5.76
C SER A 287 -3.53 21.79 -5.88
N HIS A 288 -3.46 21.20 -7.06
CA HIS A 288 -3.89 19.82 -7.30
C HIS A 288 -2.97 18.79 -6.64
N ALA A 289 -1.67 19.07 -6.55
CA ALA A 289 -0.74 18.22 -5.81
C ALA A 289 -1.08 18.22 -4.31
N ARG A 290 -1.29 19.41 -3.72
CA ARG A 290 -1.72 19.56 -2.32
C ARG A 290 -3.07 18.90 -2.05
N ALA A 291 -4.05 19.12 -2.92
CA ALA A 291 -5.36 18.48 -2.82
C ALA A 291 -5.26 16.95 -2.96
N GLY A 292 -4.33 16.45 -3.77
CA GLY A 292 -4.05 15.01 -3.91
C GLY A 292 -3.49 14.43 -2.61
N CYS A 293 -2.53 15.10 -1.99
CA CYS A 293 -2.00 14.70 -0.68
C CYS A 293 -3.08 14.74 0.42
N LEU A 294 -3.94 15.78 0.41
CA LEU A 294 -5.07 15.90 1.34
C LEU A 294 -6.07 14.76 1.15
N PHE A 295 -6.43 14.45 -0.10
CA PHE A 295 -7.34 13.35 -0.42
C PHE A 295 -6.76 11.99 -0.02
N ALA A 296 -5.47 11.75 -0.27
CA ALA A 296 -4.79 10.55 0.20
C ALA A 296 -4.79 10.45 1.73
N GLY A 297 -4.57 11.57 2.43
CA GLY A 297 -4.63 11.64 3.89
C GLY A 297 -6.02 11.34 4.44
N LEU A 298 -7.08 11.77 3.75
CA LEU A 298 -8.46 11.40 4.09
C LEU A 298 -8.68 9.88 3.96
N LEU A 299 -8.23 9.28 2.86
CA LEU A 299 -8.36 7.83 2.63
C LEU A 299 -7.59 7.01 3.68
N LYS A 300 -6.53 7.56 4.26
CA LYS A 300 -5.72 6.92 5.30
C LYS A 300 -6.41 6.73 6.66
N PHE A 301 -7.59 7.31 6.87
CA PHE A 301 -8.43 6.95 8.02
C PHE A 301 -9.12 5.58 7.84
N LEU A 302 -9.29 5.13 6.60
CA LEU A 302 -10.07 3.93 6.29
C LEU A 302 -9.42 2.60 6.72
N PRO A 303 -8.09 2.37 6.58
CA PRO A 303 -7.48 1.07 6.88
C PRO A 303 -7.73 0.55 8.31
N LEU A 304 -7.86 1.43 9.30
CA LEU A 304 -8.26 1.03 10.65
C LEU A 304 -9.61 0.26 10.63
N PHE A 305 -10.59 0.78 9.92
CA PHE A 305 -11.94 0.19 9.84
C PHE A 305 -12.05 -0.92 8.80
N LEU A 306 -11.33 -0.81 7.69
CA LEU A 306 -11.45 -1.72 6.56
C LEU A 306 -10.50 -2.93 6.64
N MET A 307 -9.44 -2.86 7.45
CA MET A 307 -8.40 -3.89 7.49
C MET A 307 -8.03 -4.37 8.90
N VAL A 308 -8.10 -3.50 9.92
CA VAL A 308 -7.66 -3.85 11.28
C VAL A 308 -8.82 -4.39 12.12
N PHE A 309 -10.01 -3.81 12.02
CA PHE A 309 -11.20 -4.29 12.73
C PHE A 309 -11.81 -5.59 12.17
N PRO A 310 -11.95 -5.78 10.83
CA PRO A 310 -12.53 -6.99 10.24
C PRO A 310 -11.67 -8.23 10.37
#